data_AF-A0A366EZP1-F1
#
_entry.id   AF-A0A366EZP1-F1
#
_cell.length_a   1.000
_cell.length_b   1.000
_cell.length_c   1.000
_cell.angle_alpha   90.00
_cell.angle_beta   90.00
_cell.angle_gamma   90.00
#
_symmetry.space_group_name_H-M   'P 1'
#
loop_
_entity.id
_entity.type
_entity.pdbx_description
1 polymer ?
#
loop_
_entity_poly.entity_id
_entity_poly.type
_entity_poly.pdbx_seq_one_letter_code
_entity_poly.pdbx_strand_id
1 'polypeptide(L)' 'MGFSDKLNKVLKLGDKIEVISGAEKIDCDGTFIKAEDHYLVWSNGNGDVLFTHLDRVTVKKV' A
#
# COMPACT_ATOMS: atom_id res chain seq x y z
N MET A 1 1.78 16.39 -8.63
CA MET A 1 2.34 15.09 -8.20
C MET A 1 1.28 14.38 -7.40
N GLY A 2 0.82 13.23 -7.90
CA GLY A 2 -0.22 12.42 -7.28
C GLY A 2 0.28 11.77 -5.98
N PHE A 3 -0.64 11.21 -5.21
CA PHE A 3 -0.30 10.45 -4.00
C PHE A 3 0.52 9.19 -4.32
N SER A 4 0.25 8.55 -5.47
CA SER A 4 1.02 7.43 -6.02
C SER A 4 2.48 7.81 -6.31
N ASP A 5 2.74 8.96 -6.94
CA ASP A 5 4.11 9.48 -7.16
C ASP A 5 4.89 9.63 -5.84
N LYS A 6 4.20 10.08 -4.79
CA LYS A 6 4.82 10.24 -3.46
C LYS A 6 5.14 8.88 -2.84
N LEU A 7 4.22 7.92 -2.91
CA LEU A 7 4.44 6.56 -2.41
C LEU A 7 5.64 5.89 -3.11
N ASN A 8 5.73 5.99 -4.44
CA ASN A 8 6.84 5.43 -5.21
C ASN A 8 8.20 6.08 -4.92
N LYS A 9 8.22 7.29 -4.33
CA LYS A 9 9.47 7.96 -3.92
C LYS A 9 9.93 7.56 -2.53
N VAL A 10 9.00 7.23 -1.63
CA VAL A 10 9.29 6.96 -0.20
C VAL A 10 9.31 5.48 0.13
N LEU A 11 8.64 4.64 -0.67
CA LEU A 11 8.62 3.19 -0.55
C LEU A 11 9.35 2.55 -1.73
N LYS A 12 9.97 1.41 -1.47
CA LYS A 12 10.64 0.57 -2.47
C LYS A 12 9.93 -0.77 -2.57
N LEU A 13 9.99 -1.38 -3.75
CA LEU A 13 9.54 -2.76 -3.96
C LEU A 13 10.13 -3.67 -2.87
N GLY A 14 9.27 -4.38 -2.15
CA GLY A 14 9.67 -5.26 -1.05
C GLY A 14 9.56 -4.64 0.35
N ASP A 15 9.31 -3.34 0.47
CA ASP A 15 9.11 -2.69 1.77
C ASP A 15 7.88 -3.26 2.48
N LYS A 16 8.00 -3.53 3.78
CA LYS A 16 6.87 -3.92 4.61
C LYS A 16 5.97 -2.73 4.91
N ILE A 17 4.67 -2.92 4.76
CA ILE A 17 3.68 -1.85 4.90
C ILE A 17 2.46 -2.31 5.69
N GLU A 18 1.83 -1.37 6.38
CA GLU A 18 0.46 -1.48 6.87
C GLU A 18 -0.44 -0.65 5.96
N VAL A 19 -1.54 -1.23 5.51
CA VAL A 19 -2.60 -0.52 4.79
C VAL A 19 -3.77 -0.36 5.74
N ILE A 20 -4.15 0.87 6.05
CA ILE A 20 -5.15 1.21 7.07
C ILE A 20 -6.33 1.91 6.38
N SER A 21 -7.55 1.41 6.56
CA SER A 21 -8.78 2.05 6.08
C SER A 21 -9.58 2.56 7.28
N GLY A 22 -9.72 3.89 7.39
CA GLY A 22 -10.32 4.50 8.57
C GLY A 22 -9.46 4.24 9.82
N ALA A 23 -9.99 3.46 10.77
CA ALA A 23 -9.29 3.09 12.01
C ALA A 23 -8.80 1.63 12.03
N GLU A 24 -9.06 0.85 10.97
CA GLU A 24 -8.77 -0.58 10.92
C GLU A 24 -7.71 -0.89 9.87
N LYS A 25 -6.85 -1.86 10.18
CA LYS A 25 -5.90 -2.41 9.23
C LYS A 25 -6.64 -3.28 8.23
N ILE A 26 -6.32 -3.12 6.95
CA ILE A 26 -6.78 -4.05 5.92
C ILE A 26 -5.93 -5.30 6.04
N ASP A 27 -6.57 -6.41 6.41
CA ASP A 27 -5.94 -7.74 6.48
C ASP A 27 -4.75 -7.76 7.46
N CYS A 28 -3.53 -7.97 6.96
CA CYS A 28 -2.30 -8.14 7.73
C CYS A 28 -1.15 -7.29 7.15
N ASP A 29 0.04 -7.35 7.76
CA ASP A 29 1.23 -6.68 7.20
C ASP A 29 1.47 -7.11 5.76
N GLY A 30 1.60 -6.12 4.90
CA GLY A 30 1.76 -6.26 3.47
C GLY A 30 3.19 -6.04 2.99
N THR A 31 3.41 -6.31 1.73
CA THR A 31 4.64 -5.95 1.02
C THR A 31 4.30 -5.00 -0.12
N PHE A 32 4.91 -3.81 -0.12
CA PHE A 32 4.75 -2.83 -1.17
C PHE A 32 5.32 -3.35 -2.49
N ILE A 33 4.53 -3.24 -3.57
CA ILE A 33 4.98 -3.55 -4.93
C ILE A 33 5.19 -2.25 -5.71
N LYS A 34 4.11 -1.48 -5.87
CA LYS A 34 4.11 -0.17 -6.54
C LYS A 34 2.82 0.59 -6.20
N ALA A 35 2.82 1.89 -6.46
CA ALA A 35 1.60 2.67 -6.60
C ALA A 35 1.43 3.11 -8.06
N GLU A 36 0.22 3.03 -8.60
CA GLU A 36 -0.08 3.42 -9.99
C GLU A 36 -1.43 4.13 -10.01
N ASP A 37 -1.49 5.28 -10.66
CA ASP A 37 -2.65 6.18 -10.69
C ASP A 37 -3.22 6.45 -9.28
N HIS A 38 -4.36 5.83 -8.96
CA HIS A 38 -5.08 5.95 -7.70
C HIS A 38 -5.06 4.67 -6.85
N TYR A 39 -4.22 3.70 -7.21
CA TYR A 39 -4.18 2.39 -6.56
C TYR A 39 -2.81 2.09 -5.95
N LEU A 40 -2.85 1.47 -4.77
CA LEU A 40 -1.75 0.74 -4.18
C LEU A 40 -1.80 -0.71 -4.68
N VAL A 41 -0.68 -1.19 -5.22
CA VAL A 41 -0.46 -2.60 -5.52
C VAL A 41 0.49 -3.17 -4.48
N TRP A 42 0.05 -4.19 -3.77
CA TRP A 42 0.77 -4.79 -2.65
C TRP A 42 0.41 -6.26 -2.50
N SER A 43 1.25 -7.03 -1.82
CA SER A 43 0.90 -8.42 -1.45
C SER A 43 0.61 -8.55 0.03
N ASN A 44 -0.40 -9.35 0.39
CA ASN A 44 -0.69 -9.69 1.79
C ASN A 44 0.22 -10.82 2.30
N GLY A 45 0.02 -11.22 3.57
CA GLY A 45 0.77 -12.31 4.21
C GLY A 45 0.56 -13.69 3.57
N ASN A 46 -0.50 -13.87 2.77
CA ASN A 46 -0.80 -15.11 2.07
C ASN A 46 -0.16 -15.19 0.68
N GLY A 47 0.44 -14.09 0.20
CA GLY A 47 1.01 -13.99 -1.14
C GLY A 47 0.03 -13.54 -2.22
N ASP A 48 -1.22 -13.20 -1.85
CA ASP A 48 -2.19 -12.62 -2.78
C ASP A 48 -1.81 -11.18 -3.13
N VAL A 49 -1.93 -10.83 -4.41
CA VAL A 49 -1.74 -9.46 -4.87
C VAL A 49 -3.06 -8.69 -4.79
N LEU A 50 -3.06 -7.62 -4.01
CA LEU A 50 -4.20 -6.78 -3.74
C LEU A 50 -4.06 -5.41 -4.42
N PHE A 51 -5.21 -4.86 -4.83
CA PHE A 51 -5.35 -3.54 -5.40
C PHE A 51 -6.24 -2.71 -4.50
N THR A 52 -5.69 -1.65 -3.90
CA THR A 52 -6.41 -0.83 -2.91
C THR A 52 -6.45 0.61 -3.34
N HIS A 53 -7.65 1.20 -3.38
CA HIS A 53 -7.83 2.60 -3.76
C HIS A 53 -7.23 3.54 -2.71
N LEU A 54 -6.40 4.47 -3.15
CA LEU A 54 -5.59 5.35 -2.29
C LEU A 54 -6.41 6.42 -1.56
N ASP A 55 -7.57 6.82 -2.10
CA ASP A 55 -8.39 7.92 -1.55
C ASP A 55 -8.93 7.69 -0.12
N ARG A 56 -8.97 6.44 0.35
CA ARG A 56 -9.59 6.08 1.64
C ARG A 56 -8.64 5.33 2.57
N VAL A 57 -7.36 5.26 2.21
CA VAL A 57 -6.39 4.49 2.97
C VAL A 57 -5.17 5.30 3.36
N THR A 58 -4.60 4.93 4.49
CA THR A 58 -3.28 5.34 4.92
C THR A 58 -2.32 4.18 4.70
N VAL A 59 -1.15 4.46 4.12
CA VAL A 59 -0.08 3.48 3.94
C VAL A 59 1.08 3.87 4.84
N LYS A 60 1.52 2.95 5.69
CA LYS A 60 2.60 3.17 6.65
C LYS A 60 3.68 2.11 6.45
N LYS A 61 4.94 2.53 6.42
CA LYS A 61 6.08 1.60 6.40
C LYS A 61 6.30 1.00 7.80
N VAL A 62 6.58 -0.29 7.87
CA VAL A 62 6.96 -1.03 9.09
C VAL A 62 8.47 -1.20 9.16
#